data_AF-A0A3A5ADV8-F1
#
_entry.id   AF-A0A3A5ADV8-F1
#
_cell.length_a   1.000
_cell.length_b   1.000
_cell.length_c   1.000
_cell.angle_alpha   90.00
_cell.angle_beta   90.00
_cell.angle_gamma   90.00
#
_symmetry.space_group_name_H-M   'P 1'
#
loop_
_entity.id
_entity.type
_entity.pdbx_description
1 polymer ?
#
loop_
_entity_poly.entity_id
_entity_poly.type
_entity_poly.pdbx_seq_one_letter_code
_entity_poly.pdbx_strand_id
1 'polypeptide(L)' 'MNEQPLNPSRTRGRRNVFCWFYSKCLDVAIERKWKQWNCAKCEQRFNRQAEPEISLHVNHNVAYYEVSVKF' A
#
# COMPACT_ATOMS: atom_id res chain seq x y z
N MET A 1 -19.22 -19.16 -23.02
CA MET A 1 -18.80 -18.02 -22.18
C MET A 1 -17.32 -17.77 -22.48
N ASN A 2 -16.98 -16.64 -23.11
CA ASN A 2 -15.60 -16.33 -23.48
C ASN A 2 -14.84 -15.86 -22.25
N GLU A 3 -13.95 -16.70 -21.72
CA GLU A 3 -12.97 -16.30 -20.70
C GLU A 3 -11.87 -15.48 -21.37
N GLN A 4 -12.06 -14.16 -21.45
CA GLN A 4 -10.98 -13.27 -21.84
C GLN A 4 -9.82 -13.41 -20.84
N PRO A 5 -8.57 -13.47 -21.32
CA PRO A 5 -7.41 -13.56 -20.45
C PRO A 5 -7.44 -12.38 -19.47
N LEU A 6 -7.34 -12.68 -18.18
CA LEU A 6 -7.19 -11.71 -17.09
C LEU A 6 -5.82 -11.04 -17.18
N ASN A 7 -5.61 -10.28 -18.25
CA ASN A 7 -4.45 -9.41 -18.35
C ASN A 7 -4.61 -8.33 -17.29
N PRO A 8 -3.61 -8.11 -16.42
CA PRO A 8 -3.67 -7.03 -15.45
C PRO A 8 -3.92 -5.73 -16.21
N SER A 9 -5.02 -5.05 -15.87
CA SER A 9 -5.36 -3.80 -16.51
C SER A 9 -4.21 -2.81 -16.34
N ARG A 10 -3.78 -2.16 -17.43
CA ARG A 10 -2.75 -1.10 -17.39
C ARG A 10 -3.21 0.17 -16.65
N THR A 11 -4.38 0.14 -16.00
CA THR A 11 -4.86 1.22 -15.17
C THR A 11 -3.83 1.50 -14.08
N ARG A 12 -3.39 2.75 -14.00
CA ARG A 12 -2.40 3.18 -13.02
C ARG A 12 -3.01 3.09 -11.61
N GLY A 13 -2.75 1.98 -10.91
CA GLY A 13 -3.11 1.83 -9.51
C GLY A 13 -2.26 2.76 -8.63
N ARG A 14 -2.87 3.37 -7.62
CA ARG A 14 -2.11 4.05 -6.55
C ARG A 14 -1.53 2.98 -5.63
N ARG A 15 -0.20 2.99 -5.42
CA ARG A 15 0.42 2.13 -4.42
C ARG A 15 -0.08 2.56 -3.04
N ASN A 16 -0.50 1.61 -2.23
CA ASN A 16 -0.83 1.86 -0.84
C ASN A 16 0.45 1.72 -0.01
N VAL A 17 1.10 2.85 0.27
CA VAL A 17 2.32 2.92 1.10
C VAL A 17 2.10 2.48 2.55
N PHE A 18 0.84 2.44 3.01
CA PHE A 18 0.48 1.97 4.35
C PHE A 18 0.33 0.43 4.41
N CYS A 19 0.45 -0.25 3.28
CA CYS A 19 0.49 -1.70 3.24
C CYS A 19 1.92 -2.19 3.49
N TRP A 20 2.22 -2.60 4.71
CA TRP A 20 3.58 -3.02 5.11
C TRP A 20 4.16 -4.12 4.21
N PHE A 21 3.31 -5.06 3.77
CA PHE A 21 3.71 -6.15 2.87
C PHE A 21 3.18 -5.99 1.44
N TYR A 22 3.12 -4.75 0.93
CA TYR A 22 2.55 -4.45 -0.40
C TYR A 22 3.07 -5.38 -1.50
N SER A 23 4.39 -5.52 -1.64
CA SER A 23 4.99 -6.34 -2.71
C SER A 23 4.58 -7.81 -2.59
N LYS A 24 4.76 -8.43 -1.41
CA LYS A 24 4.35 -9.83 -1.19
C LYS A 24 2.85 -10.04 -1.43
N CYS A 25 2.02 -9.08 -0.99
CA CYS A 25 0.59 -9.14 -1.21
C CYS A 25 0.20 -9.00 -2.69
N LEU A 26 0.97 -8.23 -3.46
CA LEU A 26 0.80 -8.11 -4.90
C LEU A 26 1.21 -9.42 -5.59
N ASP A 27 2.32 -10.03 -5.19
CA ASP A 27 2.79 -11.32 -5.72
C ASP A 27 1.71 -12.41 -5.54
N VAL A 28 1.15 -12.52 -4.33
CA VAL A 28 0.04 -13.45 -4.04
C VAL A 28 -1.19 -13.19 -4.93
N ALA A 29 -1.51 -11.93 -5.20
CA ALA A 29 -2.65 -11.58 -6.06
C ALA A 29 -2.41 -11.99 -7.51
N ILE A 30 -1.18 -11.86 -7.99
CA ILE A 30 -0.75 -12.30 -9.33
C ILE A 30 -0.79 -13.82 -9.42
N GLU A 31 -0.19 -14.53 -8.46
CA GLU A 31 -0.18 -16.00 -8.39
C GLU A 31 -1.61 -16.58 -8.38
N ARG A 32 -2.51 -15.96 -7.61
CA ARG A 32 -3.92 -16.37 -7.50
C ARG A 32 -4.81 -15.80 -8.62
N LYS A 33 -4.25 -15.10 -9.62
CA LYS A 33 -4.96 -14.51 -10.77
C LYS A 33 -6.16 -13.65 -10.37
N TRP A 34 -6.01 -12.80 -9.35
CA TRP A 34 -7.10 -11.94 -8.91
C TRP A 34 -7.46 -10.91 -9.98
N LYS A 35 -8.77 -10.74 -10.25
CA LYS A 35 -9.26 -9.70 -11.18
C LYS A 35 -8.95 -8.28 -10.70
N GLN A 36 -8.94 -8.09 -9.39
CA GLN A 36 -8.68 -6.83 -8.72
C GLN A 36 -8.07 -7.10 -7.35
N TRP A 37 -7.16 -6.24 -6.92
CA TRP A 37 -6.46 -6.39 -5.67
C TRP A 37 -6.50 -5.11 -4.84
N ASN A 38 -6.67 -5.31 -3.53
CA ASN A 38 -6.42 -4.29 -2.53
C ASN A 38 -5.71 -4.96 -1.34
N CYS A 39 -4.90 -4.19 -0.61
CA CYS A 39 -4.15 -4.73 0.53
C CYS A 39 -5.07 -5.30 1.64
N ALA A 40 -6.30 -4.82 1.77
CA ALA A 40 -7.25 -5.31 2.78
C ALA A 40 -7.64 -6.79 2.58
N LYS A 41 -7.51 -7.33 1.36
CA LYS A 41 -7.76 -8.74 1.05
C LYS A 41 -6.55 -9.66 1.29
N CYS A 42 -5.38 -9.09 1.61
CA CYS A 42 -4.16 -9.86 1.81
C CYS A 42 -4.08 -10.47 3.22
N GLU A 43 -3.59 -11.70 3.32
CA GLU A 43 -3.35 -12.39 4.59
C GLU A 43 -2.24 -11.70 5.42
N GLN A 44 -1.27 -11.06 4.76
CA GLN A 44 -0.16 -10.35 5.41
C GLN A 44 -0.54 -8.93 5.91
N ARG A 45 -1.80 -8.51 5.79
CA ARG A 45 -2.24 -7.14 6.17
C ARG A 45 -2.03 -6.80 7.64
N PHE A 46 -1.99 -7.81 8.51
CA PHE A 46 -1.76 -7.64 9.96
C PHE A 46 -0.35 -8.00 10.40
N ASN A 47 0.50 -8.42 9.47
CA ASN A 47 1.87 -8.77 9.80
C ASN A 47 2.67 -7.48 10.07
N ARG A 48 3.09 -7.28 11.32
CA ARG A 48 3.84 -6.09 11.77
C ARG A 48 5.36 -6.19 11.55
N GLN A 49 5.86 -7.30 11.02
CA GLN A 49 7.31 -7.51 10.82
C GLN A 49 7.94 -6.53 9.82
N ALA A 50 7.15 -5.93 8.92
CA ALA A 50 7.58 -4.87 8.01
C ALA A 50 6.97 -3.51 8.37
N GLU A 51 6.51 -3.35 9.61
CA GLU A 51 6.08 -2.05 10.11
C GLU A 51 7.29 -1.10 10.14
N PRO A 52 7.17 0.13 9.61
CA PRO A 52 8.26 1.10 9.70
C PRO A 52 8.53 1.47 11.15
N GLU A 53 9.79 1.65 11.51
CA GLU A 53 10.19 2.17 12.82
C GLU A 53 9.64 3.59 13.07
N ILE A 54 9.39 4.33 12.00
CA ILE A 54 8.81 5.66 12.03
C ILE A 54 7.27 5.53 12.04
N SER A 55 6.63 6.13 13.05
CA SER A 55 5.17 6.21 13.11
C SER A 55 4.60 6.85 11.85
N LEU A 56 3.73 6.13 11.15
CA LEU A 56 2.96 6.67 10.01
C LEU A 56 1.77 7.52 10.46
N HIS A 57 1.55 7.66 11.78
CA HIS A 57 0.49 8.48 12.33
C HIS A 57 0.94 9.95 12.33
N VAL A 58 0.34 10.76 11.46
CA VAL A 58 0.60 12.20 11.42
C VAL A 58 -0.05 12.85 12.63
N ASN A 59 0.75 13.37 13.55
CA ASN A 59 0.26 14.29 14.56
C ASN A 59 0.26 15.69 13.96
N HIS A 60 -0.93 16.23 13.64
CA HIS A 60 -1.08 17.57 13.06
C HIS A 60 -0.61 18.70 13.98
N ASN A 61 -0.32 18.41 15.25
CA ASN A 61 0.24 19.36 16.20
C ASN A 61 1.77 19.50 16.07
N VAL A 62 2.42 18.63 15.30
CA VAL A 62 3.86 18.67 15.06
C VAL A 62 4.10 19.34 13.71
N ALA A 63 4.73 20.51 13.73
CA ALA A 63 5.12 21.21 12.52
C ALA A 63 6.16 20.37 11.75
N TYR A 64 5.91 20.13 10.46
CA TYR A 64 6.84 19.40 9.58
C TYR A 64 8.13 20.21 9.29
N TYR A 65 8.07 21.54 9.46
CA TYR A 65 9.21 22.45 9.43
C TYR A 65 8.99 23.60 10.42
N GLU A 66 10.04 23.99 11.14
CA GLU A 66 10.06 25.24 11.90
C GLU A 66 10.44 26.38 10.95
N VAL A 67 9.49 27.29 10.69
CA VAL A 67 9.82 28.54 9.98
C VAL A 67 10.40 29.48 11.01
N SER A 68 11.72 29.66 11.00
CA SER A 68 12.38 30.67 11.81
C SER A 68 11.93 32.06 11.34
N VAL A 69 11.04 32.69 12.10
CA VAL A 69 10.66 34.09 11.86
C VAL A 69 11.80 34.94 12.39
N LYS A 70 12.62 35.48 11.48
CA LYS A 70 13.61 36.50 11.84
C LYS A 70 12.86 37.83 11.97
N PHE A 71 12.88 38.40 13.17
CA PHE A 71 12.48 39.79 13.44
C PHE A 71 13.66 40.72 13.18
#